data_AF-A0AAN9AIQ1-F1
#
_entry.id   AF-A0AAN9AIQ1-F1
#
_cell.length_a   1.000
_cell.length_b   1.000
_cell.length_c   1.000
_cell.angle_alpha   90.00
_cell.angle_beta   90.00
_cell.angle_gamma   90.00
#
_symmetry.space_group_name_H-M   'P 1'
#
loop_
_entity.id
_entity.type
_entity.pdbx_description
1 polymer ?
#
loop_
_entity_poly.entity_id
_entity_poly.type
_entity_poly.pdbx_seq_one_letter_code
_entity_poly.pdbx_strand_id
1 'polypeptide(L)'
;MPNTAIWNAQHSHLEQTRPTVSYSEAKTLVKRHYQTTWNAQHSLPSDDQMPNLQRHQQTILFRLRTGHCRLRAHMHRLGLSHTPNCPCETGPQTPEHILQTCPLHQEARTDHWPQGATLQEQLWGTKDSLILTTSFIQATKLEV
;
A
#
# COMPACT_ATOMS: atom_id res chain seq x y z
N MET A 1 34.41 43.72 31.99
CA MET A 1 35.04 43.49 30.68
C MET A 1 34.28 42.39 29.97
N PRO A 2 33.83 42.56 28.72
CA PRO A 2 32.98 41.59 28.04
C PRO A 2 33.82 40.43 27.49
N ASN A 3 33.38 39.21 27.83
CA ASN A 3 33.92 37.97 27.32
C ASN A 3 33.44 37.77 25.87
N THR A 4 34.26 38.17 24.90
CA THR A 4 34.02 37.90 23.48
C THR A 4 34.34 36.44 23.19
N ALA A 5 33.32 35.59 23.25
CA ALA A 5 33.38 34.24 22.69
C ALA A 5 33.55 34.35 21.16
N ILE A 6 34.75 34.06 20.68
CA ILE A 6 35.04 33.90 19.26
C ILE A 6 34.37 32.58 18.83
N TRP A 7 33.23 32.68 18.15
CA TRP A 7 32.66 31.55 17.42
C TRP A 7 33.57 31.25 16.24
N ASN A 8 34.38 30.20 16.35
CA ASN A 8 35.10 29.63 15.21
C ASN A 8 34.07 29.04 14.24
N ALA A 9 33.68 29.83 13.25
CA ALA A 9 32.95 29.35 12.08
C ALA A 9 33.89 28.48 11.23
N GLN A 10 34.14 27.24 11.68
CA GLN A 10 34.60 26.17 10.81
C GLN A 10 33.44 25.79 9.89
N HIS A 11 33.18 26.61 8.87
CA HIS A 11 32.49 26.12 7.69
C HIS A 11 33.37 25.02 7.12
N SER A 12 32.86 23.78 7.11
CA SER A 12 33.56 22.63 6.57
C SER A 12 33.97 22.92 5.12
N HIS A 13 35.25 23.20 4.90
CA HIS A 13 35.88 23.32 3.58
C HIS A 13 36.07 21.92 2.98
N LEU A 14 35.01 21.12 2.98
CA LEU A 14 35.01 19.84 2.29
C LEU A 14 34.83 20.16 0.82
N GLU A 15 35.92 20.05 0.06
CA GLU A 15 35.86 20.11 -1.39
C GLU A 15 34.86 19.05 -1.88
N GLN A 16 33.83 19.49 -2.58
CA GLN A 16 32.90 18.58 -3.24
C GLN A 16 33.64 17.90 -4.40
N THR A 17 34.11 16.67 -4.16
CA THR A 17 34.64 15.84 -5.24
C THR A 17 33.51 15.59 -6.23
N ARG A 18 33.72 15.98 -7.50
CA ARG A 18 32.77 15.67 -8.57
C ARG A 18 32.90 14.19 -8.87
N PRO A 19 31.90 13.35 -8.57
CA PRO A 19 31.97 11.94 -8.90
C PRO A 19 32.13 11.81 -10.42
N THR A 20 32.93 10.84 -10.86
CA THR A 20 33.11 10.55 -12.29
C THR A 20 31.84 10.02 -12.94
N VAL A 21 30.91 9.52 -12.12
CA VAL A 21 29.62 8.99 -12.54
C VAL A 21 28.56 10.06 -12.53
N SER A 22 27.72 10.04 -13.55
CA SER A 22 26.50 10.85 -13.58
C SER A 22 25.59 10.47 -12.40
N TYR A 23 24.76 11.42 -11.95
CA TYR A 23 23.72 11.14 -10.97
C TYR A 23 22.82 9.96 -11.39
N SER A 24 22.48 9.84 -12.68
CA SER A 24 21.67 8.74 -13.18
C SER A 24 22.35 7.38 -13.01
N GLU A 25 23.67 7.33 -13.23
CA GLU A 25 24.48 6.13 -13.06
C GLU A 25 24.61 5.76 -11.59
N ALA A 26 24.98 6.72 -10.74
CA ALA A 26 25.06 6.51 -9.29
C ALA A 26 23.73 6.00 -8.71
N LYS A 27 22.60 6.61 -9.10
CA LYS A 27 21.26 6.18 -8.70
C LYS A 27 20.95 4.77 -9.16
N THR A 28 21.35 4.40 -10.37
CA THR A 28 21.12 3.06 -10.92
C THR A 28 21.95 2.01 -10.18
N LEU A 29 23.22 2.31 -9.87
CA LEU A 29 24.10 1.43 -9.10
C LEU A 29 23.55 1.17 -7.70
N VAL A 30 23.14 2.22 -6.98
CA VAL A 30 22.55 2.11 -5.64
C VAL A 30 21.26 1.29 -5.67
N LYS A 31 20.34 1.59 -6.61
CA LYS A 31 19.09 0.84 -6.76
C LYS A 31 19.34 -0.64 -7.04
N ARG A 32 20.24 -0.95 -7.98
CA ARG A 32 20.56 -2.32 -8.35
C ARG A 32 21.15 -3.07 -7.16
N HIS A 33 22.15 -2.49 -6.49
CA HIS A 33 22.79 -3.11 -5.33
C HIS A 33 21.78 -3.43 -4.22
N TYR A 34 20.92 -2.46 -3.89
CA TYR A 34 19.85 -2.66 -2.91
C TYR A 34 18.93 -3.81 -3.34
N GLN A 35 18.49 -3.84 -4.60
CA GLN A 35 17.56 -4.85 -5.07
C GLN A 35 18.18 -6.25 -5.11
N THR A 36 19.44 -6.38 -5.53
CA THR A 36 20.15 -7.66 -5.55
C THR A 36 20.41 -8.20 -4.14
N THR A 37 20.80 -7.33 -3.20
CA THR A 37 21.04 -7.74 -1.81
C THR A 37 19.73 -8.12 -1.11
N TRP A 38 18.67 -7.33 -1.32
CA TRP A 38 17.36 -7.61 -0.77
C TRP A 38 16.79 -8.95 -1.27
N ASN A 39 16.86 -9.20 -2.59
CA ASN A 39 16.39 -10.46 -3.19
C ASN A 39 17.21 -11.69 -2.74
N ALA A 40 18.51 -11.52 -2.44
CA ALA A 40 19.35 -12.61 -1.94
C ALA A 40 19.03 -12.96 -0.48
N GLN A 41 18.66 -11.96 0.33
CA GLN A 41 18.34 -12.13 1.74
C GLN A 41 16.87 -12.54 1.98
N HIS A 42 15.97 -12.16 1.07
CA HIS A 42 14.54 -12.37 1.20
C HIS A 42 14.01 -13.16 0.02
N SER A 43 13.50 -14.36 0.29
CA SER A 43 12.63 -15.03 -0.67
C SER A 43 11.28 -14.31 -0.67
N LEU A 44 10.92 -13.71 -1.81
CA LEU A 44 9.53 -13.28 -2.01
C LEU A 44 8.63 -14.52 -1.89
N PRO A 45 7.49 -14.43 -1.19
CA PRO A 45 6.49 -15.49 -1.25
C PRO A 45 6.13 -15.71 -2.73
N SER A 46 6.56 -16.84 -3.28
CA SER A 46 6.48 -17.13 -4.72
C SER A 46 5.04 -17.22 -5.23
N ASP A 47 4.07 -17.25 -4.33
CA ASP A 47 2.66 -17.49 -4.66
C ASP A 47 1.86 -16.21 -4.90
N ASP A 48 2.38 -15.02 -4.55
CA ASP A 48 1.61 -13.80 -4.73
C ASP A 48 1.53 -13.42 -6.21
N GLN A 49 0.31 -13.52 -6.76
CA GLN A 49 0.04 -13.19 -8.15
C GLN A 49 -0.12 -11.69 -8.38
N MET A 50 -0.16 -10.85 -7.33
CA MET A 50 -0.35 -9.39 -7.44
C MET A 50 0.59 -8.71 -8.46
N PRO A 51 1.92 -9.00 -8.49
CA PRO A 51 2.84 -8.39 -9.45
C PRO A 51 2.47 -8.64 -10.93
N ASN A 52 1.67 -9.67 -11.22
CA ASN A 52 1.23 -10.06 -12.56
C ASN A 52 -0.08 -9.39 -13.02
N LEU A 53 -0.68 -8.52 -12.19
CA LEU A 53 -1.86 -7.71 -12.54
C LEU A 53 -1.50 -6.34 -13.14
N GLN A 54 -2.51 -5.62 -13.66
CA GLN A 54 -2.33 -4.23 -14.07
C GLN A 54 -2.04 -3.32 -12.87
N ARG A 55 -1.29 -2.23 -13.10
CA ARG A 55 -0.91 -1.27 -12.04
C ARG A 55 -2.07 -0.77 -11.20
N HIS A 56 -3.22 -0.51 -11.81
CA HIS A 56 -4.40 -0.03 -11.09
C HIS A 56 -4.95 -1.10 -10.13
N GLN A 57 -4.99 -2.37 -10.56
CA GLN A 57 -5.44 -3.50 -9.75
C GLN A 57 -4.46 -3.78 -8.60
N GLN A 58 -3.16 -3.73 -8.88
CA GLN A 58 -2.12 -3.81 -7.85
C GLN A 58 -2.31 -2.74 -6.77
N THR A 59 -2.65 -1.51 -7.16
CA THR A 59 -2.89 -0.41 -6.22
C THR A 59 -4.09 -0.69 -5.34
N ILE A 60 -5.21 -1.15 -5.91
CA ILE A 60 -6.41 -1.54 -5.15
C ILE A 60 -6.06 -2.64 -4.15
N LEU A 61 -5.43 -3.73 -4.60
CA LEU A 61 -5.07 -4.86 -3.75
C LEU A 61 -4.10 -4.48 -2.63
N PHE A 62 -3.08 -3.67 -2.94
CA PHE A 62 -2.14 -3.17 -1.94
C PHE A 62 -2.86 -2.37 -0.85
N ARG A 63 -3.78 -1.48 -1.22
CA ARG A 63 -4.57 -0.68 -0.28
C ARG A 63 -5.51 -1.54 0.56
N LEU A 64 -6.13 -2.55 -0.03
CA LEU A 64 -6.97 -3.52 0.69
C LEU A 64 -6.14 -4.33 1.70
N ARG A 65 -5.03 -4.93 1.27
CA ARG A 65 -4.17 -5.79 2.11
C ARG A 65 -3.55 -5.04 3.30
N THR A 66 -3.20 -3.78 3.11
CA THR A 66 -2.58 -2.95 4.16
C THR A 66 -3.61 -2.19 4.99
N GLY A 67 -4.85 -2.10 4.52
CA GLY A 67 -5.87 -1.23 5.10
C GLY A 67 -5.55 0.27 4.95
N HIS A 68 -4.47 0.66 4.25
CA HIS A 68 -4.13 2.05 3.96
C HIS A 68 -4.95 2.56 2.77
N CYS A 69 -6.24 2.76 3.03
CA CYS A 69 -7.25 3.04 2.03
C CYS A 69 -8.21 4.15 2.49
N ARG A 70 -9.04 4.68 1.60
CA ARG A 70 -9.96 5.79 1.94
C ARG A 70 -11.27 5.33 2.61
N LEU A 71 -11.32 4.10 3.12
CA LEU A 71 -12.44 3.62 3.93
C LEU A 71 -12.47 4.31 5.31
N ARG A 72 -13.68 4.46 5.87
CA ARG A 72 -13.90 5.22 7.11
C ARG A 72 -13.05 4.75 8.29
N ALA A 73 -12.78 3.44 8.43
CA ALA A 73 -11.96 2.95 9.53
C ALA A 73 -10.53 3.51 9.50
N HIS A 74 -9.93 3.61 8.31
CA HIS A 74 -8.61 4.22 8.15
C HIS A 74 -8.69 5.75 8.24
N MET A 75 -9.67 6.37 7.58
CA MET A 75 -9.83 7.83 7.60
C MET A 75 -10.09 8.36 9.02
N HIS A 76 -10.86 7.65 9.84
CA HIS A 76 -11.06 7.98 11.26
C HIS A 76 -9.76 7.84 12.07
N ARG A 77 -8.96 6.80 11.81
CA ARG A 77 -7.63 6.65 12.44
C ARG A 77 -6.70 7.82 12.13
N LEU A 78 -6.84 8.42 10.94
CA LEU A 78 -6.11 9.63 10.55
C LEU A 78 -6.75 10.95 11.04
N GLY A 79 -7.89 10.90 11.74
CA GLY A 79 -8.63 12.09 12.17
C GLY A 79 -9.36 12.84 11.04
N LEU A 80 -9.53 12.21 9.87
CA LEU A 80 -10.17 12.80 8.68
C LEU A 80 -11.64 12.42 8.53
N SER A 81 -12.15 11.52 9.37
CA SER A 81 -13.56 11.13 9.41
C SER A 81 -14.08 11.16 10.84
N HIS A 82 -15.34 11.58 11.03
CA HIS A 82 -15.98 11.64 12.34
C HIS A 82 -16.29 10.27 12.95
N THR A 83 -16.40 9.23 12.12
CA THR A 83 -16.75 7.88 12.59
C THR A 83 -15.99 6.82 11.79
N PRO A 84 -15.52 5.74 12.43
CA PRO A 84 -14.95 4.61 11.71
C PRO A 84 -16.02 3.71 11.08
N ASN A 85 -17.30 3.90 11.44
CA ASN A 85 -18.38 2.96 11.14
C ASN A 85 -18.84 3.02 9.68
N CYS A 86 -19.09 1.85 9.13
CA CYS A 86 -19.72 1.67 7.83
C CYS A 86 -21.15 2.23 7.85
N PRO A 87 -21.67 2.80 6.74
CA PRO A 87 -23.08 3.21 6.65
C PRO A 87 -24.09 2.09 6.89
N CYS A 88 -23.67 0.82 6.87
CA CYS A 88 -24.51 -0.32 7.22
C CYS A 88 -24.71 -0.50 8.73
N GLU A 89 -24.01 0.27 9.57
CA GLU A 89 -24.10 0.30 11.03
C GLU A 89 -23.72 -1.00 11.77
N THR A 90 -23.27 -2.04 11.06
CA THR A 90 -22.88 -3.31 11.66
C THR A 90 -21.43 -3.37 12.15
N GLY A 91 -20.63 -2.33 11.90
CA GLY A 91 -19.26 -2.23 12.39
C GLY A 91 -18.37 -1.21 11.65
N PRO A 92 -17.06 -1.19 11.95
CA PRO A 92 -16.08 -0.36 11.25
C PRO A 92 -16.01 -0.69 9.76
N GLN A 93 -15.87 0.33 8.92
CA GLN A 93 -15.71 0.15 7.47
C GLN A 93 -14.26 -0.26 7.14
N THR A 94 -13.94 -1.54 7.27
CA THR A 94 -12.65 -2.11 6.91
C THR A 94 -12.74 -2.91 5.60
N PRO A 95 -11.60 -3.19 4.93
CA PRO A 95 -11.57 -4.10 3.78
C PRO A 95 -12.23 -5.45 4.08
N GLU A 96 -11.95 -6.04 5.24
CA GLU A 96 -12.51 -7.33 5.66
C GLU A 96 -14.03 -7.23 5.80
N HIS A 97 -14.52 -6.18 6.46
CA HIS A 97 -15.96 -5.94 6.60
C HIS A 97 -16.65 -5.83 5.23
N ILE A 98 -16.09 -5.04 4.32
CA ILE A 98 -16.63 -4.83 2.97
C ILE A 98 -16.64 -6.14 2.17
N LEU A 99 -15.53 -6.89 2.20
CA LEU A 99 -15.32 -8.10 1.41
C LEU A 99 -16.06 -9.33 1.92
N GLN A 100 -16.38 -9.39 3.22
CA GLN A 100 -16.96 -10.59 3.84
C GLN A 100 -18.38 -10.39 4.38
N THR A 101 -18.66 -9.29 5.09
CA THR A 101 -19.84 -9.21 5.96
C THR A 101 -20.79 -8.03 5.69
N CYS A 102 -20.37 -7.00 4.97
CA CYS A 102 -21.14 -5.76 4.79
C CYS A 102 -22.50 -6.02 4.11
N PRO A 103 -23.64 -5.76 4.75
CA PRO A 103 -24.96 -5.98 4.13
C PRO A 103 -25.20 -5.14 2.87
N LEU A 104 -24.65 -3.93 2.82
CA LEU A 104 -24.80 -3.02 1.67
C LEU A 104 -24.17 -3.54 0.37
N HIS A 105 -23.25 -4.49 0.47
CA HIS A 105 -22.56 -5.07 -0.68
C HIS A 105 -22.87 -6.55 -0.86
N GLN A 106 -23.93 -7.05 -0.23
CA GLN A 106 -24.30 -8.46 -0.31
C GLN A 106 -24.61 -8.89 -1.75
N GLU A 107 -25.39 -8.11 -2.49
CA GLU A 107 -25.72 -8.41 -3.90
C GLU A 107 -24.46 -8.47 -4.77
N ALA A 108 -23.60 -7.45 -4.69
CA ALA A 108 -22.34 -7.43 -5.40
C ALA A 108 -21.42 -8.61 -5.03
N ARG A 109 -21.42 -9.03 -3.76
CA ARG A 109 -20.67 -10.21 -3.33
C ARG A 109 -21.24 -11.49 -3.91
N THR A 110 -22.56 -11.66 -3.96
CA THR A 110 -23.20 -12.85 -4.54
C THR A 110 -22.94 -12.93 -6.05
N ASP A 111 -22.95 -11.78 -6.74
CA ASP A 111 -22.64 -11.71 -8.17
C ASP A 111 -21.18 -12.13 -8.47
N HIS A 112 -20.23 -11.66 -7.65
CA HIS A 112 -18.81 -11.96 -7.86
C HIS A 112 -18.41 -13.34 -7.29
N TRP A 113 -18.94 -13.72 -6.12
CA TRP A 113 -18.62 -14.95 -5.40
C TRP A 113 -19.91 -15.70 -5.02
N PRO A 114 -20.59 -16.35 -5.98
CA PRO A 114 -21.87 -17.03 -5.73
C PRO A 114 -21.75 -18.21 -4.74
N GLN A 115 -20.57 -18.84 -4.67
CA GLN A 115 -20.29 -19.92 -3.71
C GLN A 115 -19.67 -19.40 -2.40
N GLY A 116 -19.51 -18.07 -2.26
CA GLY A 116 -18.68 -17.45 -1.25
C GLY A 116 -17.19 -17.55 -1.57
N ALA A 117 -16.39 -16.73 -0.89
CA ALA A 117 -14.94 -16.78 -0.96
C ALA A 117 -14.36 -16.37 0.39
N THR A 118 -13.23 -16.97 0.75
CA THR A 118 -12.52 -16.58 1.97
C THR A 118 -11.77 -15.27 1.76
N LEU A 119 -11.52 -14.53 2.84
CA LEU A 119 -10.69 -13.32 2.77
C LEU A 119 -9.29 -13.62 2.21
N GLN A 120 -8.75 -14.79 2.55
CA GLN A 120 -7.44 -15.24 2.06
C GLN A 120 -7.41 -15.36 0.54
N GLU A 121 -8.45 -15.96 -0.04
CA GLU A 121 -8.57 -16.13 -1.49
C GLU A 121 -8.79 -14.79 -2.21
N GLN A 122 -9.62 -13.92 -1.65
CA GLN A 122 -9.90 -12.60 -2.23
C GLN A 122 -8.64 -11.71 -2.25
N LEU A 123 -7.83 -11.74 -1.19
CA LEU A 123 -6.68 -10.86 -1.05
C LEU A 123 -5.36 -11.48 -1.49
N TRP A 124 -5.15 -12.78 -1.35
CA TRP A 124 -3.88 -13.47 -1.64
C TRP A 124 -4.07 -14.75 -2.48
N GLY A 125 -5.21 -14.92 -3.14
CA GLY A 125 -5.48 -16.08 -3.97
C GLY A 125 -4.85 -16.01 -5.36
N THR A 126 -5.47 -16.74 -6.29
CA THR A 126 -5.02 -16.83 -7.68
C THR A 126 -5.17 -15.48 -8.40
N LYS A 127 -4.50 -15.34 -9.55
CA LYS A 127 -4.62 -14.13 -10.39
C LYS A 127 -6.09 -13.81 -10.71
N ASP A 128 -6.91 -14.82 -10.99
CA ASP A 128 -8.32 -14.63 -11.32
C ASP A 128 -9.13 -14.16 -10.11
N SER A 129 -8.89 -14.75 -8.93
CA SER A 129 -9.48 -14.31 -7.66
C SER A 129 -9.13 -12.84 -7.33
N LEU A 130 -7.88 -12.44 -7.60
CA LEU A 130 -7.41 -11.06 -7.42
C LEU A 130 -8.08 -10.09 -8.41
N ILE A 131 -8.18 -10.46 -9.69
CA ILE A 131 -8.89 -9.65 -10.70
C ILE A 131 -10.34 -9.46 -10.29
N LEU A 132 -11.01 -10.55 -9.90
CA LEU A 132 -12.40 -10.54 -9.46
C LEU A 132 -12.62 -9.62 -8.25
N THR A 133 -11.70 -9.65 -7.28
CA THR A 133 -11.72 -8.75 -6.12
C THR A 133 -11.60 -7.27 -6.55
N THR A 134 -10.76 -6.96 -7.52
CA THR A 134 -10.66 -5.59 -8.04
C THR A 134 -11.91 -5.15 -8.79
N SER A 135 -12.56 -6.06 -9.54
CA SER A 135 -13.85 -5.80 -10.21
C SER A 135 -14.96 -5.51 -9.19
N PHE A 136 -15.01 -6.25 -8.08
CA PHE A 136 -15.97 -6.02 -6.99
C PHE A 136 -15.83 -4.61 -6.39
N ILE A 137 -14.59 -4.16 -6.14
CA ILE A 137 -14.34 -2.80 -5.65
C ILE A 137 -14.81 -1.73 -6.65
N GLN A 138 -14.58 -1.96 -7.95
CA GLN A 138 -15.05 -1.05 -8.99
C GLN A 138 -16.58 -1.01 -9.05
N ALA A 139 -17.25 -2.17 -8.93
CA ALA A 139 -18.71 -2.27 -8.93
C ALA A 139 -19.35 -1.57 -7.72
N THR A 140 -18.73 -1.67 -6.54
CA THR A 140 -19.21 -1.02 -5.31
C THR A 140 -18.90 0.48 -5.24
N LYS A 141 -18.12 1.02 -6.20
CA LYS A 141 -17.69 2.43 -6.27
C LYS A 141 -17.03 2.92 -4.98
N LEU A 142 -16.40 2.02 -4.24
CA LEU A 142 -15.67 2.36 -3.03
C LEU A 142 -14.33 3.00 -3.38
N GLU A 143 -14.02 4.10 -2.72
CA GLU A 143 -12.67 4.66 -2.76
C GLU A 143 -11.80 3.90 -1.76
N VAL A 144 -11.00 2.96 -2.26
CA VAL A 144 -9.92 2.33 -1.50
C VAL A 144 -8.61 2.97 -1.84
#